data_AF-A0A535LQ35-F1
#
_entry.id   AF-A0A535LQ35-F1
#
_cell.length_a   1.000
_cell.length_b   1.000
_cell.length_c   1.000
_cell.angle_alpha   90.00
_cell.angle_beta   90.00
_cell.angle_gamma   90.00
#
_symmetry.space_group_name_H-M   'P 1'
#
loop_
_entity.id
_entity.type
_entity.pdbx_description
1 polymer ?
#
loop_
_entity_poly.entity_id
_entity_poly.type
_entity_poly.pdbx_seq_one_letter_code
_entity_poly.pdbx_strand_id
1 'polypeptide(L)' 'MKIATVTLNPAIDQTVRVDNLRLNSVNRAQEIRVDASGKGVNVAAFLAD' A
#
# COMPACT_ATOMS: atom_id res chain seq x y z
N MET A 1 -0.97 -14.63 -23.48
CA MET A 1 -2.37 -14.27 -23.15
C MET A 1 -2.37 -12.88 -22.53
N LYS A 2 -3.33 -12.00 -22.83
CA LYS A 2 -3.45 -10.68 -22.17
C LYS A 2 -4.56 -10.74 -21.12
N ILE A 3 -4.27 -10.31 -19.90
CA ILE A 3 -5.20 -10.31 -18.77
C ILE A 3 -5.38 -8.86 -18.30
N ALA A 4 -6.62 -8.48 -18.01
CA ALA A 4 -6.95 -7.20 -17.41
C ALA A 4 -7.57 -7.41 -16.02
N THR A 5 -7.14 -6.61 -15.05
CA THR A 5 -7.72 -6.58 -13.70
C THR A 5 -8.53 -5.31 -13.53
N VAL A 6 -9.65 -5.37 -12.80
CA VAL A 6 -10.46 -4.20 -12.47
C VAL A 6 -10.52 -4.04 -10.95
N THR A 7 -10.26 -2.83 -10.47
CA THR A 7 -10.45 -2.44 -9.06
C THR A 7 -11.45 -1.30 -9.01
N LEU A 8 -12.66 -1.57 -8.51
CA LEU A 8 -13.68 -0.54 -8.34
C LEU A 8 -13.40 0.39 -7.15
N ASN A 9 -12.59 -0.08 -6.20
CA ASN A 9 -12.18 0.67 -5.02
C ASN A 9 -10.63 0.74 -4.96
N PRO A 10 -9.99 1.52 -5.86
CA PRO A 10 -8.55 1.71 -5.81
C PRO A 10 -8.16 2.52 -4.57
N ALA A 11 -6.92 2.36 -4.13
CA ALA A 11 -6.40 3.06 -2.97
C ALA A 11 -4.97 3.53 -3.20
N ILE A 12 -4.54 4.47 -2.36
CA ILE A 12 -3.14 4.76 -2.13
C ILE A 12 -2.84 4.22 -0.74
N ASP A 13 -2.05 3.15 -0.67
CA ASP A 13 -1.64 2.58 0.61
C ASP A 13 -0.45 3.38 1.13
N GLN A 14 -0.57 3.86 2.36
CA GLN A 14 0.53 4.51 3.06
C GLN A 14 0.98 3.62 4.21
N THR A 15 2.19 3.08 4.11
CA THR A 15 2.83 2.34 5.18
C THR A 15 3.86 3.23 5.85
N VAL A 16 3.73 3.43 7.17
CA VAL A 16 4.65 4.26 7.95
C VAL A 16 5.38 3.38 8.95
N ARG A 17 6.71 3.43 8.94
CA ARG A 17 7.54 2.79 9.95
C ARG A 17 7.85 3.78 11.07
N VAL A 18 7.62 3.37 12.30
CA VAL A 18 7.99 4.10 13.51
C VAL A 18 8.71 3.16 14.45
N ASP A 19 9.67 3.68 15.20
CA ASP A 19 10.28 2.92 16.29
C ASP A 19 9.41 3.07 17.54
N ASN A 20 9.15 1.96 18.24
CA ASN A 20 8.38 1.94 19.48
C ASN A 20 7.05 2.71 19.40
N LEU A 21 6.05 2.15 18.72
CA LEU A 21 4.71 2.76 18.59
C LEU A 21 4.13 3.09 19.98
N ARG A 22 3.93 4.39 20.25
CA ARG A 22 3.41 4.90 21.52
C ARG A 22 2.03 5.52 21.34
N LEU A 23 1.04 4.95 22.00
CA LEU A 23 -0.32 5.51 22.06
C LEU A 23 -0.33 6.86 22.78
N ASN A 24 -1.30 7.71 22.46
CA ASN A 24 -1.50 9.04 23.04
C ASN A 24 -0.27 9.97 22.95
N SER A 25 0.58 9.76 21.94
CA SER A 25 1.76 10.58 21.71
C SER A 25 2.00 10.77 20.21
N VAL A 26 2.82 11.77 19.86
CA VAL A 26 3.28 11.96 18.48
C VAL A 26 4.33 10.92 18.16
N ASN A 27 4.06 10.07 17.15
CA ASN A 27 5.02 9.13 16.59
C ASN A 27 5.62 9.73 15.30
N ARG A 28 6.92 10.04 15.30
CA ARG A 28 7.61 10.55 14.11
C ARG A 28 8.00 9.38 13.20
N ALA A 29 7.66 9.50 11.91
CA ALA A 29 8.00 8.51 10.90
C ALA A 29 9.52 8.39 10.75
N GLN A 30 10.01 7.15 10.78
CA GLN A 30 11.37 6.83 10.36
C GLN A 30 11.43 6.59 8.85
N GLU A 31 10.32 6.10 8.29
CA GLU A 31 10.16 5.85 6.87
C GLU A 31 8.68 5.95 6.50
N ILE A 32 8.42 6.41 5.29
CA ILE A 32 7.08 6.45 4.69
C ILE A 32 7.19 5.82 3.31
N ARG A 33 6.35 4.82 3.06
CA ARG A 33 6.19 4.20 1.74
C ARG A 33 4.76 4.44 1.26
N VAL A 34 4.63 4.82 0.00
CA VAL A 34 3.36 5.08 -0.67
C VAL A 34 3.29 4.22 -1.92
N ASP A 35 2.25 3.39 -2.02
CA ASP A 35 2.04 2.49 -3.16
C ASP A 35 0.63 2.66 -3.71
N ALA A 36 0.48 2.52 -5.02
CA ALA A 36 -0.84 2.31 -5.62
C ALA A 36 -1.35 0.92 -5.18
N SER A 37 -2.61 0.86 -4.76
CA SER A 37 -3.19 -0.36 -4.19
C SER A 37 -4.65 -0.53 -4.59
N GLY A 38 -5.25 -1.59 -4.05
CA GLY A 38 -6.54 -2.12 -4.41
C GLY A 38 -6.38 -3.52 -5.00
N LYS A 39 -7.35 -4.39 -4.73
CA LYS A 39 -7.20 -5.83 -4.99
C LYS A 39 -6.79 -6.16 -6.43
N GLY A 40 -7.40 -5.52 -7.43
CA GLY A 40 -7.02 -5.72 -8.82
C GLY A 40 -5.65 -5.12 -9.16
N VAL A 41 -5.25 -3.99 -8.56
CA VAL A 41 -3.90 -3.42 -8.73
C VAL A 41 -2.84 -4.40 -8.20
N ASN A 42 -3.06 -4.97 -7.01
CA ASN A 42 -2.13 -5.92 -6.40
C ASN A 42 -2.06 -7.23 -7.21
N VAL A 43 -3.20 -7.70 -7.74
CA VAL A 43 -3.23 -8.86 -8.65
C VAL A 43 -2.49 -8.56 -9.96
N ALA A 44 -2.67 -7.37 -10.54
CA ALA A 44 -1.94 -6.97 -11.75
C ALA A 44 -0.43 -6.88 -11.52
N ALA A 45 0.00 -6.30 -10.38
CA ALA A 45 1.41 -6.25 -10.01
C ALA A 45 2.00 -7.66 -9.87
N PHE A 46 1.31 -8.57 -9.18
CA PHE A 46 1.74 -9.96 -9.03
C PHE A 46 1.82 -10.72 -10.37
N LEU A 47 0.92 -10.44 -11.31
CA LEU A 47 0.89 -11.08 -12.64
C LEU A 47 1.87 -10.45 -13.64
N ALA A 48 2.45 -9.29 -13.31
CA ALA A 48 3.42 -8.59 -14.16
C ALA A 48 4.87 -9.08 -13.96
N ASP A 49 5.12 -9.75 -12.82
CA ASP A 49 6.36 -10.47 -12.50
C ASP A 49 6.34 -11.91 -13.06
#